data_AF-A0A1U7H9B7-F1
#
_entry.id   AF-A0A1U7H9B7-F1
#
_cell.length_a   1.000
_cell.length_b   1.000
_cell.length_c   1.000
_cell.angle_alpha   90.00
_cell.angle_beta   90.00
_cell.angle_gamma   90.00
#
_symmetry.space_group_name_H-M   'P 1'
#
loop_
_entity.id
_entity.type
_entity.pdbx_description
1 polymer ?
#
loop_
_entity_poly.entity_id
_entity_poly.type
_entity_poly.pdbx_seq_one_letter_code
_entity_poly.pdbx_strand_id
1 'polypeptide(L)' 'KTCSSCGTIKKTLKLSERGFNCACGFSCDRDLNASHNLAKMAVSSTVTVCGQSRLQKLMFQ' A
#
# COMPACT_ATOMS: atom_id res chain seq x y z
N LYS A 1 -4.33 4.27 -6.97
CA LYS A 1 -5.48 3.66 -7.70
C LYS A 1 -5.77 2.23 -7.25
N THR A 2 -4.75 1.46 -6.87
CA THR A 2 -4.90 0.14 -6.22
C THR A 2 -5.34 0.32 -4.77
N CYS A 3 -6.27 -0.49 -4.30
CA CYS A 3 -6.63 -0.55 -2.88
C CYS A 3 -5.52 -1.26 -2.10
N SER A 4 -4.99 -0.61 -1.06
CA SER A 4 -3.97 -1.22 -0.20
C SER A 4 -4.48 -2.40 0.64
N SER A 5 -5.79 -2.44 0.92
CA SER A 5 -6.44 -3.50 1.70
C SER A 5 -6.75 -4.76 0.86
N CYS A 6 -7.50 -4.62 -0.24
CA CYS A 6 -7.94 -5.78 -1.04
C CYS A 6 -7.22 -5.96 -2.40
N GLY A 7 -6.36 -5.01 -2.82
CA GLY A 7 -5.65 -5.08 -4.09
C GLY A 7 -6.45 -4.69 -5.33
N THR A 8 -7.75 -4.41 -5.22
CA THR A 8 -8.59 -4.01 -6.36
C THR A 8 -8.09 -2.70 -6.98
N ILE A 9 -7.97 -2.65 -8.31
CA ILE A 9 -7.54 -1.48 -9.06
C ILE A 9 -8.78 -0.70 -9.53
N LYS A 10 -8.91 0.56 -9.08
CA LYS A 10 -9.89 1.48 -9.68
C LYS A 10 -9.42 1.93 -11.06
N LYS A 11 -10.30 1.79 -12.07
CA LYS A 11 -10.06 2.27 -13.44
C LYS A 11 -9.99 3.80 -13.51
N THR A 12 -10.87 4.48 -12.78
CA THR A 12 -10.96 5.93 -12.74
C THR A 12 -10.85 6.41 -11.31
N LEU A 13 -9.90 7.32 -11.06
CA LEU A 13 -9.73 8.03 -9.80
C LEU A 13 -9.09 9.38 -10.12
N LYS A 14 -9.82 10.47 -9.87
CA LYS A 14 -9.35 11.81 -10.24
C LYS A 14 -8.37 12.35 -9.20
N LEU A 15 -7.43 13.19 -9.62
CA LEU A 15 -6.50 13.85 -8.69
C LEU A 15 -7.19 14.85 -7.76
N SER A 16 -8.37 15.35 -8.15
CA SER A 16 -9.23 16.19 -7.31
C SER A 16 -9.91 15.43 -6.17
N GLU A 17 -10.03 14.11 -6.28
CA GLU A 17 -10.61 13.26 -5.24
C GLU A 17 -9.54 12.94 -4.20
N ARG A 18 -9.56 13.66 -3.07
CA ARG A 18 -8.64 13.48 -1.94
C ARG A 18 -8.89 12.17 -1.18
N GLY A 19 -10.14 11.71 -1.15
CA GLY A 19 -10.54 10.44 -0.54
C GLY A 19 -10.49 9.26 -1.51
N PHE A 20 -10.05 8.11 -1.02
CA PHE A 20 -10.10 6.83 -1.69
C PHE A 20 -11.11 5.91 -0.98
N ASN A 21 -12.23 5.61 -1.64
CA ASN A 21 -13.26 4.69 -1.14
C ASN A 21 -13.31 3.43 -2.00
N CYS A 22 -13.09 2.25 -1.42
CA CYS A 22 -13.11 0.97 -2.13
C CYS A 22 -14.43 0.22 -1.91
N ALA A 23 -14.81 -0.60 -2.89
CA ALA A 23 -15.99 -1.47 -2.77
C ALA A 23 -15.85 -2.55 -1.68
N CYS A 24 -14.64 -2.84 -1.21
CA CYS A 24 -14.42 -3.73 -0.06
C CYS A 24 -14.75 -3.08 1.30
N GLY A 25 -15.18 -1.80 1.31
CA GLY A 25 -15.46 -1.04 2.53
C GLY A 25 -14.27 -0.20 3.04
N PHE A 26 -13.08 -0.36 2.47
CA PHE A 26 -11.91 0.42 2.85
C PHE A 26 -12.02 1.88 2.36
N SER A 27 -11.90 2.83 3.29
CA SER A 27 -11.92 4.26 2.98
C SER A 27 -10.80 5.00 3.73
N CYS A 28 -9.97 5.75 3.01
CA CYS A 28 -8.93 6.61 3.60
C CYS A 28 -8.48 7.70 2.62
N ASP A 29 -7.53 8.56 3.00
CA ASP A 29 -6.89 9.48 2.05
C ASP A 29 -6.21 8.73 0.91
N ARG A 30 -6.39 9.22 -0.32
CA ARG A 30 -5.80 8.62 -1.52
C ARG A 30 -4.27 8.53 -1.42
N ASP A 31 -3.65 9.58 -0.88
CA ASP A 31 -2.20 9.66 -0.78
C ASP A 31 -1.69 8.69 0.29
N LEU A 32 -2.43 8.52 1.40
CA LEU A 32 -2.15 7.47 2.39
C LEU A 32 -2.29 6.06 1.78
N ASN A 33 -3.34 5.79 1.03
CA ASN A 33 -3.50 4.54 0.29
C ASN A 33 -2.33 4.30 -0.69
N ALA A 34 -1.83 5.34 -1.36
CA ALA A 34 -0.66 5.24 -2.23
C ALA A 34 0.61 4.87 -1.43
N SER A 35 0.85 5.52 -0.29
CA SER A 35 1.97 5.21 0.61
C SER A 35 1.97 3.77 1.10
N HIS A 36 0.81 3.23 1.46
CA HIS A 36 0.70 1.81 1.83
C HIS A 36 1.04 0.86 0.67
N ASN A 37 0.63 1.18 -0.55
CA ASN A 37 1.01 0.39 -1.72
C ASN A 37 2.53 0.45 -1.97
N LEU A 38 3.14 1.64 -1.83
CA LEU A 38 4.60 1.81 -1.95
C LEU A 38 5.35 1.00 -0.88
N ALA A 39 4.92 1.07 0.38
CA ALA A 39 5.51 0.30 1.47
C ALA A 39 5.43 -1.22 1.22
N LYS A 40 4.27 -1.72 0.73
CA LYS A 40 4.09 -3.13 0.38
C LYS A 40 5.02 -3.59 -0.75
N MET A 41 5.27 -2.72 -1.75
CA MET A 41 6.23 -3.01 -2.81
C MET A 41 7.68 -2.98 -2.31
N ALA A 42 8.04 -2.04 -1.43
CA ALA A 42 9.37 -1.96 -0.84
C ALA A 42 9.69 -3.19 0.02
N VAL A 43 8.73 -3.72 0.77
CA VAL A 43 8.90 -4.97 1.53
C VAL A 43 9.05 -6.19 0.61
N SER A 44 8.45 -6.17 -0.59
CA SER A 44 8.65 -7.24 -1.57
C SER A 44 10.07 -7.25 -2.16
N SER A 45 10.77 -6.11 -2.13
CA SER A 45 12.18 -6.01 -2.49
C SER A 45 13.01 -6.12 -1.21
N THR A 46 13.13 -7.34 -0.67
CA THR A 46 14.14 -7.64 0.35
C THR A 46 15.52 -7.54 -0.30
N VAL A 47 16.05 -6.32 -0.38
CA VAL A 47 17.41 -6.07 -0.85
C VAL A 47 18.33 -6.54 0.26
N THR A 48 19.00 -7.67 0.06
CA THR A 48 20.08 -8.11 0.94
C THR A 48 21.22 -7.11 0.81
N VAL A 49 21.26 -6.13 1.72
CA VAL A 49 22.47 -5.33 1.93
C VAL A 49 23.41 -6.17 2.78
N CYS A 50 24.67 -6.29 2.36
CA CYS A 50 25.74 -6.93 3.11
C CYS A 50 25.97 -6.12 4.41
N GLY A 51 25.25 -6.44 5.48
CA GLY A 51 25.49 -5.77 6.76
C GLY A 51 24.45 -5.87 7.87
N GLN A 52 23.15 -6.14 7.63
CA GLN A 52 22.21 -6.29 8.76
C GLN A 52 21.13 -7.35 8.54
N SER A 53 21.22 -8.37 9.37
CA SER A 53 20.15 -9.29 9.74
C SER A 53 19.05 -8.51 10.47
N ARG A 54 17.83 -8.51 9.88
CA ARG A 54 16.50 -8.54 10.53
C ARG A 54 15.48 -7.82 9.64
N LEU A 55 14.88 -8.56 8.70
CA LEU A 55 13.59 -8.16 8.15
C LEU A 55 12.50 -8.62 9.11
N GLN A 56 11.87 -7.63 9.73
CA GLN A 56 10.67 -7.74 10.55
C GLN A 56 9.60 -8.56 9.82
N LYS A 57 9.62 -9.86 10.08
CA LYS A 57 8.40 -10.64 10.21
C LYS A 57 7.73 -10.15 11.49
N LEU A 58 6.86 -9.15 11.39
CA LEU A 58 5.81 -8.78 12.35
C LEU A 58 5.29 -7.37 12.05
N MET A 59 4.26 -7.31 11.21
CA MET A 59 3.20 -6.29 11.10
C MET A 59 2.46 -6.71 9.83
N PHE A 60 1.64 -7.75 9.83
CA PHE A 60 0.41 -7.94 10.58
C PHE A 60 0.18 -9.44 10.77
N GLN A 61 -0.10 -9.85 12.01
CA GLN A 61 -0.54 -11.19 12.46
C GLN A 61 0.45 -12.33 12.21
#